data_AF-R5G7N0-F1
#
_entry.id   AF-R5G7N0-F1
#
_cell.length_a   1.000
_cell.length_b   1.000
_cell.length_c   1.000
_cell.angle_alpha   90.00
_cell.angle_beta   90.00
_cell.angle_gamma   90.00
#
_symmetry.space_group_name_H-M   'P 1'
#
loop_
_entity.id
_entity.type
_entity.pdbx_description
1 polymer ?
#
loop_
_entity_poly.entity_id
_entity_poly.type
_entity_poly.pdbx_seq_one_letter_code
_entity_poly.pdbx_strand_id
1 'polypeptide(L)'
;MFNQLRKSMKKISTLLLTGATVFGLAACNNEKGFTPDEGTVAGNTSARVSVSIATPSSLKAQPQTDEVGRDAESQIKTMHLVGFATKDWNPSAVDGDGFWKAANGNYTIAPFEVKAGTGDLAMALNKGDLSIAITPENPFGAQTSAIEDIAKLSTDGKFVMTSAAAKKTVIAGITEQQAKDGSDETANVFKFDLERVVAQAFVSKKAGLKGEATDGSGEVQLTDMTYSVMNGAARTYVLASHAGDRTMQDAGNYKNYESAIHTKTIAEAQAEGQDFLIRIGDFGKPNDQLGGYKAIAVNENAYATGGHETNPGIYFLENSCSTDFTNVADRKEGYSRVATSKVYATFVPKTVYGVKADAEQTFTAEAGTKIWYKKTTTKETVGTEEKTTITYSDRTISDAKPTAAVEANQEWVEGRVSYDKADIVKVAYTAGTTFYIGATDNTAYISIEAALANGNTKVHTYKDGRCGYYGLLNRTVEKGIKYADTRRNNIYALSIASFSSRGFNYDPNDPNDPNLPKPDPKDPDEDPTPDHHDNDLEPEKGFMRVEAKVLPWNLVTRDVHL
;
A
#
# COMPACT_ATOMS: atom_id res chain seq x y z
N MET A 1 65.24 -9.22 -53.66
CA MET A 1 64.06 -9.39 -54.54
C MET A 1 63.19 -8.15 -54.32
N PHE A 2 63.35 -7.09 -55.12
CA PHE A 2 62.56 -6.82 -56.34
C PHE A 2 61.03 -6.96 -56.04
N ASN A 3 60.17 -5.95 -56.17
CA ASN A 3 60.16 -4.88 -57.16
C ASN A 3 59.18 -3.74 -56.79
N GLN A 4 59.64 -2.52 -57.03
CA GLN A 4 58.99 -1.28 -57.53
C GLN A 4 57.56 -0.88 -57.09
N LEU A 5 57.30 0.32 -56.53
CA LEU A 5 57.51 1.74 -56.92
C LEU A 5 56.73 2.26 -58.14
N ARG A 6 56.00 3.37 -57.88
CA ARG A 6 55.56 4.49 -58.76
C ARG A 6 54.34 4.19 -59.64
N LYS A 7 53.40 5.11 -59.89
CA LYS A 7 53.43 6.59 -60.03
C LYS A 7 51.95 7.04 -60.07
N SER A 8 51.51 8.15 -59.47
CA SER A 8 51.31 9.46 -60.12
C SER A 8 50.65 10.40 -59.07
N MET A 9 51.22 11.53 -58.62
CA MET A 9 51.23 12.89 -59.23
C MET A 9 49.87 13.33 -59.80
N LYS A 10 49.31 14.53 -59.58
CA LYS A 10 49.80 15.84 -59.09
C LYS A 10 48.60 16.79 -58.82
N LYS A 11 48.70 17.59 -57.74
CA LYS A 11 48.39 19.04 -57.52
C LYS A 11 47.05 19.62 -58.03
N ILE A 12 46.32 20.45 -57.27
CA ILE A 12 46.50 21.92 -57.02
C ILE A 12 45.41 22.32 -55.98
N SER A 13 45.73 22.68 -54.72
CA SER A 13 45.70 24.04 -54.09
C SER A 13 44.45 24.89 -54.40
N THR A 14 43.63 25.39 -53.46
CA THR A 14 43.90 26.52 -52.54
C THR A 14 42.61 26.93 -51.77
N LEU A 15 42.73 27.32 -50.47
CA LEU A 15 41.85 28.17 -49.61
C LEU A 15 40.39 27.69 -49.32
N LEU A 16 39.75 27.88 -48.15
CA LEU A 16 39.81 28.86 -47.06
C LEU A 16 39.23 28.28 -45.76
N LEU A 17 39.77 28.70 -44.60
CA LEU A 17 39.13 28.65 -43.28
C LEU A 17 37.96 29.63 -43.20
N THR A 18 36.84 29.26 -42.57
CA THR A 18 36.35 29.76 -41.26
C THR A 18 34.85 29.44 -41.07
N GLY A 19 34.49 29.01 -39.86
CA GLY A 19 33.09 28.84 -39.43
C GLY A 19 32.91 27.72 -38.40
N ALA A 20 33.30 27.98 -37.15
CA ALA A 20 33.13 27.06 -36.03
C ALA A 20 31.77 27.28 -35.34
N THR A 21 30.99 26.22 -35.14
CA THR A 21 30.06 26.14 -34.00
C THR A 21 29.64 24.69 -33.67
N VAL A 22 30.19 24.23 -32.53
CA VAL A 22 29.59 23.36 -31.50
C VAL A 22 29.26 21.90 -31.84
N PHE A 23 30.09 21.03 -31.25
CA PHE A 23 29.81 19.62 -30.97
C PHE A 23 28.56 19.45 -30.12
N GLY A 24 27.50 18.87 -30.70
CA GLY A 24 26.50 18.10 -29.99
C GLY A 24 26.71 16.62 -30.31
N LEU A 25 27.14 15.84 -29.31
CA LEU A 25 27.26 14.38 -29.40
C LEU A 25 25.87 13.77 -29.54
N ALA A 26 25.39 13.59 -30.77
CA ALA A 26 24.31 12.66 -31.08
C ALA A 26 24.92 11.26 -31.21
N ALA A 27 24.57 10.38 -30.27
CA ALA A 27 24.89 8.96 -30.37
C ALA A 27 24.22 8.37 -31.63
N CYS A 28 25.01 7.65 -32.41
CA CYS A 28 24.65 7.10 -33.71
C CYS A 28 23.50 6.09 -33.59
N ASN A 29 22.36 6.39 -34.22
CA ASN A 29 21.51 5.37 -34.81
C ASN A 29 22.00 5.15 -36.24
N ASN A 30 22.44 3.93 -36.57
CA ASN A 30 22.65 3.53 -37.96
C ASN A 30 21.28 3.40 -38.62
N GLU A 31 20.77 4.50 -39.18
CA GLU A 31 19.62 4.47 -40.08
C GLU A 31 20.05 3.84 -41.40
N LYS A 32 19.51 2.64 -41.70
CA LYS A 32 19.28 2.29 -43.11
C LYS A 32 18.16 3.22 -43.57
N GLY A 33 18.53 4.21 -44.38
CA GLY A 33 17.58 5.14 -44.99
C GLY A 33 16.52 4.37 -45.76
N PHE A 34 15.27 4.50 -45.33
CA PHE A 34 14.09 4.13 -46.09
C PHE A 34 13.42 5.42 -46.53
N THR A 35 13.70 5.85 -47.76
CA THR A 35 12.87 6.83 -48.46
C THR A 35 11.63 6.12 -48.98
N PRO A 36 10.40 6.58 -48.70
CA PRO A 36 9.19 6.04 -49.31
C PRO A 36 9.25 6.26 -50.83
N ASP A 37 9.13 5.20 -51.63
CA ASP A 37 8.93 5.35 -53.06
C ASP A 37 7.58 6.06 -53.32
N GLU A 38 7.65 7.13 -54.12
CA GLU A 38 6.50 7.89 -54.59
C GLU A 38 5.61 7.00 -55.47
N GLY A 39 4.57 6.41 -54.88
CA GLY A 39 3.63 5.59 -55.65
C GLY A 39 2.52 4.84 -54.91
N THR A 40 2.32 5.02 -53.60
CA THR A 40 1.21 4.37 -52.88
C THR A 40 0.34 5.38 -52.15
N VAL A 41 -0.97 5.31 -52.41
CA VAL A 41 -1.99 6.22 -51.88
C VAL A 41 -2.00 6.12 -50.36
N ALA A 42 -1.87 7.27 -49.69
CA ALA A 42 -2.08 7.40 -48.25
C ALA A 42 -3.52 6.97 -47.89
N GLY A 43 -3.68 5.76 -47.37
CA GLY A 43 -4.99 5.22 -47.00
C GLY A 43 -4.97 3.85 -46.31
N ASN A 44 -4.32 2.82 -46.88
CA ASN A 44 -4.66 1.43 -46.52
C ASN A 44 -3.40 0.58 -46.23
N THR A 45 -2.88 0.63 -45.00
CA THR A 45 -1.92 -0.39 -44.52
C THR A 45 -2.59 -1.18 -43.39
N SER A 46 -2.24 -2.45 -43.27
CA SER A 46 -2.93 -3.38 -42.37
C SER A 46 -2.12 -3.67 -41.12
N ALA A 47 -2.88 -3.90 -40.04
CA ALA A 47 -2.43 -4.02 -38.68
C ALA A 47 -3.05 -5.14 -37.87
N ARG A 48 -2.33 -5.98 -37.12
CA ARG A 48 -2.97 -7.06 -36.32
C ARG A 48 -3.00 -6.75 -34.81
N VAL A 49 -3.02 -7.68 -33.85
CA VAL A 49 -2.55 -7.54 -32.46
C VAL A 49 -2.48 -8.98 -31.91
N SER A 50 -1.47 -9.32 -31.13
CA SER A 50 -1.25 -10.61 -30.49
C SER A 50 -0.69 -10.39 -29.10
N VAL A 51 -1.05 -11.26 -28.18
CA VAL A 51 -1.11 -10.91 -26.77
C VAL A 51 -0.76 -12.16 -25.99
N SER A 52 0.53 -12.39 -25.70
CA SER A 52 0.99 -13.47 -24.82
C SER A 52 0.96 -13.05 -23.35
N ILE A 53 0.70 -13.95 -22.40
CA ILE A 53 1.04 -13.66 -21.00
C ILE A 53 2.47 -14.14 -20.85
N ALA A 54 3.38 -13.33 -20.28
CA ALA A 54 4.76 -13.81 -20.12
C ALA A 54 4.71 -15.03 -19.21
N THR A 55 5.21 -16.16 -19.70
CA THR A 55 5.43 -17.33 -18.85
C THR A 55 6.48 -16.96 -17.81
N PRO A 56 6.33 -17.39 -16.53
CA PRO A 56 7.37 -17.22 -15.52
C PRO A 56 8.71 -17.65 -16.11
N SER A 57 9.57 -16.68 -16.37
CA SER A 57 10.89 -16.94 -16.89
C SER A 57 11.86 -16.28 -15.94
N SER A 58 12.85 -17.03 -15.50
CA SER A 58 14.13 -16.41 -15.18
C SER A 58 14.62 -15.82 -16.50
N LEU A 59 14.45 -14.53 -16.73
CA LEU A 59 15.32 -13.85 -17.70
C LEU A 59 16.73 -14.26 -17.29
N LYS A 60 17.47 -14.96 -18.17
CA LYS A 60 18.66 -15.79 -17.87
C LYS A 60 19.83 -15.08 -17.15
N ALA A 61 19.66 -13.86 -16.67
CA ALA A 61 20.61 -13.07 -15.91
C ALA A 61 20.00 -12.25 -14.73
N GLN A 62 18.73 -12.46 -14.35
CA GLN A 62 18.08 -11.70 -13.25
C GLN A 62 17.94 -12.55 -11.98
N PRO A 63 18.22 -11.99 -10.77
CA PRO A 63 18.14 -12.72 -9.51
C PRO A 63 16.70 -12.95 -9.01
N GLN A 64 15.70 -12.32 -9.62
CA GLN A 64 14.29 -12.41 -9.24
C GLN A 64 13.48 -13.24 -10.25
N THR A 65 12.55 -14.06 -9.76
CA THR A 65 11.63 -14.89 -10.57
C THR A 65 10.24 -14.27 -10.55
N ASP A 66 9.62 -14.13 -11.72
CA ASP A 66 8.25 -13.62 -11.87
C ASP A 66 7.24 -14.58 -11.22
N GLU A 67 6.32 -14.03 -10.43
CA GLU A 67 5.19 -14.76 -9.85
C GLU A 67 3.93 -14.54 -10.68
N VAL A 68 3.14 -15.59 -10.91
CA VAL A 68 1.94 -15.51 -11.76
C VAL A 68 0.81 -14.71 -11.10
N GLY A 69 0.79 -14.68 -9.76
CA GLY A 69 -0.38 -14.26 -9.00
C GLY A 69 -1.50 -15.30 -9.05
N ARG A 70 -2.69 -14.90 -8.60
CA ARG A 70 -3.93 -15.68 -8.71
C ARG A 70 -4.44 -15.64 -10.15
N ASP A 71 -5.13 -16.69 -10.56
CA ASP A 71 -5.75 -16.79 -11.89
C ASP A 71 -6.66 -15.60 -12.22
N ALA A 72 -7.42 -15.12 -11.24
CA ALA A 72 -8.32 -13.98 -11.37
C ALA A 72 -7.58 -12.69 -11.75
N GLU A 73 -6.32 -12.55 -11.36
CA GLU A 73 -5.54 -11.33 -11.54
C GLU A 73 -4.87 -11.24 -12.92
N SER A 74 -4.88 -12.34 -13.68
CA SER A 74 -4.30 -12.44 -15.03
C SER A 74 -5.38 -12.45 -16.14
N GLN A 75 -6.66 -12.37 -15.79
CA GLN A 75 -7.73 -12.39 -16.78
C GLN A 75 -7.75 -11.13 -17.66
N ILE A 76 -8.02 -11.32 -18.95
CA ILE A 76 -8.21 -10.24 -19.92
C ILE A 76 -9.67 -10.26 -20.39
N LYS A 77 -10.32 -9.11 -20.30
CA LYS A 77 -11.69 -8.87 -20.69
C LYS A 77 -11.80 -7.78 -21.76
N THR A 78 -10.89 -6.82 -21.80
CA THR A 78 -10.86 -5.78 -22.85
C THR A 78 -9.43 -5.42 -23.21
N MET A 79 -9.24 -4.93 -24.44
CA MET A 79 -7.98 -4.37 -24.93
C MET A 79 -8.24 -3.00 -25.52
N HIS A 80 -7.30 -2.08 -25.31
CA HIS A 80 -7.36 -0.71 -25.79
C HIS A 80 -5.99 -0.26 -26.25
N LEU A 81 -5.87 0.03 -27.55
CA LEU A 81 -4.72 0.71 -28.12
C LEU A 81 -4.98 2.21 -28.07
N VAL A 82 -3.99 2.97 -27.61
CA VAL A 82 -4.06 4.43 -27.50
C VAL A 82 -2.81 5.06 -28.13
N GLY A 83 -2.99 6.20 -28.79
CA GLY A 83 -1.92 6.97 -29.39
C GLY A 83 -2.22 7.39 -30.81
N PHE A 84 -1.20 7.34 -31.68
CA PHE A 84 -1.35 7.68 -33.10
C PHE A 84 -2.38 6.80 -33.83
N ALA A 85 -2.67 5.61 -33.29
CA ALA A 85 -3.83 4.79 -33.61
C ALA A 85 -4.60 4.49 -32.31
N THR A 86 -5.93 4.59 -32.36
CA THR A 86 -6.79 4.30 -31.20
C THR A 86 -7.85 3.28 -31.58
N LYS A 87 -7.92 2.17 -30.84
CA LYS A 87 -8.88 1.09 -31.10
C LYS A 87 -9.18 0.28 -29.85
N ASP A 88 -10.43 -0.14 -29.71
CA ASP A 88 -10.93 -0.97 -28.63
C ASP A 88 -11.32 -2.36 -29.14
N TRP A 89 -11.07 -3.38 -28.32
CA TRP A 89 -11.49 -4.75 -28.62
C TRP A 89 -12.12 -5.42 -27.41
N ASN A 90 -13.23 -6.11 -27.69
CA ASN A 90 -13.93 -7.00 -26.76
C ASN A 90 -13.62 -8.47 -27.10
N PRO A 91 -13.87 -9.42 -26.18
CA PRO A 91 -13.62 -10.84 -26.43
C PRO A 91 -14.53 -11.36 -27.55
N SER A 92 -13.98 -12.21 -28.41
CA SER A 92 -14.68 -12.95 -29.45
C SER A 92 -14.38 -14.45 -29.32
N ALA A 93 -15.33 -15.30 -29.70
CA ALA A 93 -15.15 -16.75 -29.73
C ALA A 93 -14.40 -17.24 -30.98
N VAL A 94 -14.37 -16.42 -32.03
CA VAL A 94 -13.82 -16.73 -33.35
C VAL A 94 -13.08 -15.52 -33.93
N ASP A 95 -12.33 -15.76 -35.01
CA ASP A 95 -11.71 -14.71 -35.83
C ASP A 95 -12.76 -13.68 -36.29
N GLY A 96 -12.52 -12.40 -36.00
CA GLY A 96 -13.48 -11.30 -36.22
C GLY A 96 -13.09 -9.99 -35.51
N ASP A 97 -14.05 -9.10 -35.28
CA ASP A 97 -13.85 -7.73 -34.74
C ASP A 97 -13.40 -7.67 -33.27
N GLY A 98 -13.15 -8.80 -32.63
CA GLY A 98 -12.72 -8.91 -31.24
C GLY A 98 -11.39 -9.65 -31.08
N PHE A 99 -11.04 -9.95 -29.83
CA PHE A 99 -9.85 -10.76 -29.51
C PHE A 99 -10.26 -12.17 -29.01
N TRP A 100 -9.52 -13.20 -29.39
CA TRP A 100 -9.75 -14.58 -28.96
C TRP A 100 -8.46 -15.22 -28.45
N LYS A 101 -8.57 -16.29 -27.67
CA LYS A 101 -7.40 -17.09 -27.23
C LYS A 101 -7.09 -18.16 -28.28
N ALA A 102 -5.96 -18.01 -28.96
CA ALA A 102 -5.45 -18.97 -29.92
C ALA A 102 -4.95 -20.27 -29.23
N ALA A 103 -4.81 -21.34 -30.02
CA ALA A 103 -4.41 -22.67 -29.53
C ALA A 103 -3.03 -22.69 -28.84
N ASN A 104 -2.15 -21.75 -29.18
CA ASN A 104 -0.85 -21.57 -28.53
C ASN A 104 -0.93 -20.84 -27.17
N GLY A 105 -2.13 -20.48 -26.72
CA GLY A 105 -2.37 -19.78 -25.46
C GLY A 105 -2.34 -18.25 -25.55
N ASN A 106 -1.93 -17.67 -26.67
CA ASN A 106 -1.91 -16.23 -26.88
C ASN A 106 -3.31 -15.71 -27.17
N TYR A 107 -3.63 -14.51 -26.68
CA TYR A 107 -4.76 -13.77 -27.18
C TYR A 107 -4.39 -13.10 -28.50
N THR A 108 -5.34 -12.94 -29.41
CA THR A 108 -5.08 -12.53 -30.79
C THR A 108 -6.27 -11.77 -31.32
N ILE A 109 -6.02 -10.80 -32.19
CA ILE A 109 -7.00 -9.98 -32.90
C ILE A 109 -6.81 -10.18 -34.42
N ALA A 110 -7.85 -9.94 -35.21
CA ALA A 110 -7.78 -9.92 -36.67
C ALA A 110 -7.00 -8.69 -37.20
N PRO A 111 -6.41 -8.75 -38.40
CA PRO A 111 -5.91 -7.55 -39.06
C PRO A 111 -6.97 -6.44 -39.17
N PHE A 112 -6.56 -5.19 -39.12
CA PHE A 112 -7.38 -3.98 -39.20
C PHE A 112 -6.63 -2.87 -39.95
N GLU A 113 -7.36 -1.92 -40.52
CA GLU A 113 -6.72 -0.82 -41.26
C GLU A 113 -6.20 0.27 -40.32
N VAL A 114 -4.99 0.76 -40.58
CA VAL A 114 -4.36 1.86 -39.85
C VAL A 114 -3.67 2.83 -40.80
N LYS A 115 -3.55 4.10 -40.40
CA LYS A 115 -2.82 5.11 -41.18
C LYS A 115 -1.31 4.98 -40.92
N ALA A 116 -0.51 4.96 -41.99
CA ALA A 116 0.95 5.03 -41.88
C ALA A 116 1.42 6.34 -41.25
N GLY A 117 2.49 6.28 -40.47
CA GLY A 117 3.02 7.43 -39.73
C GLY A 117 3.86 7.03 -38.53
N THR A 118 4.44 8.03 -37.87
CA THR A 118 5.22 7.84 -36.64
C THR A 118 4.60 8.63 -35.51
N GLY A 119 4.46 8.01 -34.34
CA GLY A 119 3.92 8.65 -33.15
C GLY A 119 3.99 7.73 -31.93
N ASP A 120 3.56 8.26 -30.78
CA ASP A 120 3.53 7.47 -29.55
C ASP A 120 2.34 6.51 -29.55
N LEU A 121 2.57 5.32 -29.00
CA LEU A 121 1.58 4.27 -28.86
C LEU A 121 1.73 3.58 -27.51
N ALA A 122 0.62 3.16 -26.93
CA ALA A 122 0.57 2.34 -25.73
C ALA A 122 -0.62 1.37 -25.80
N MET A 123 -0.54 0.32 -24.99
CA MET A 123 -1.61 -0.65 -24.82
C MET A 123 -2.13 -0.60 -23.38
N ALA A 124 -3.45 -0.74 -23.23
CA ALA A 124 -4.11 -0.93 -21.96
C ALA A 124 -5.05 -2.14 -22.01
N LEU A 125 -5.10 -2.89 -20.92
CA LEU A 125 -5.99 -4.03 -20.74
C LEU A 125 -6.95 -3.75 -19.60
N ASN A 126 -8.18 -4.24 -19.73
CA ASN A 126 -9.22 -4.15 -18.71
C ASN A 126 -9.52 -2.72 -18.22
N LYS A 127 -9.21 -1.69 -19.02
CA LYS A 127 -9.31 -0.29 -18.60
C LYS A 127 -10.71 0.12 -18.12
N GLY A 128 -11.75 -0.61 -18.51
CA GLY A 128 -13.14 -0.23 -18.27
C GLY A 128 -13.41 1.19 -18.80
N ASP A 129 -13.98 2.03 -17.94
CA ASP A 129 -14.30 3.43 -18.24
C ASP A 129 -13.14 4.39 -17.97
N LEU A 130 -11.95 3.89 -17.62
CA LEU A 130 -10.76 4.71 -17.44
C LEU A 130 -10.41 5.41 -18.76
N SER A 131 -10.25 6.73 -18.69
CA SER A 131 -9.70 7.53 -19.77
C SER A 131 -8.18 7.44 -19.76
N ILE A 132 -7.58 7.10 -20.89
CA ILE A 132 -6.13 6.96 -21.03
C ILE A 132 -5.68 7.91 -22.13
N ALA A 133 -4.83 8.86 -21.77
CA ALA A 133 -4.15 9.75 -22.72
C ALA A 133 -2.75 9.24 -23.02
N ILE A 134 -2.26 9.49 -24.23
CA ILE A 134 -0.90 9.12 -24.68
C ILE A 134 0.15 10.14 -24.19
N THR A 135 0.24 10.33 -22.87
CA THR A 135 1.25 11.19 -22.24
C THR A 135 1.89 10.45 -21.07
N PRO A 136 3.22 10.54 -20.86
CA PRO A 136 3.90 9.85 -19.77
C PRO A 136 3.29 10.12 -18.39
N GLU A 137 2.89 11.36 -18.14
CA GLU A 137 2.45 11.86 -16.85
C GLU A 137 0.98 11.56 -16.53
N ASN A 138 0.21 10.93 -17.44
CA ASN A 138 -1.24 10.78 -17.38
C ASN A 138 -1.74 10.35 -15.97
N PRO A 139 -2.14 11.30 -15.10
CA PRO A 139 -2.31 11.00 -13.69
C PRO A 139 -3.73 10.49 -13.42
N PHE A 140 -3.86 9.56 -12.49
CA PHE A 140 -5.13 9.00 -12.05
C PHE A 140 -5.16 8.80 -10.54
N GLY A 141 -6.34 9.01 -9.96
CA GLY A 141 -6.60 8.85 -8.54
C GLY A 141 -6.55 10.16 -7.77
N ALA A 142 -7.30 10.20 -6.68
CA ALA A 142 -7.22 11.19 -5.62
C ALA A 142 -7.59 10.54 -4.28
N GLN A 143 -7.21 11.15 -3.16
CA GLN A 143 -7.52 10.62 -1.83
C GLN A 143 -9.04 10.55 -1.61
N THR A 144 -9.79 11.57 -2.04
CA THR A 144 -11.24 11.67 -1.85
C THR A 144 -12.04 10.61 -2.63
N SER A 145 -11.50 10.10 -3.74
CA SER A 145 -12.12 9.07 -4.59
C SER A 145 -11.43 7.71 -4.49
N ALA A 146 -10.47 7.54 -3.57
CA ALA A 146 -9.56 6.41 -3.54
C ALA A 146 -10.27 5.03 -3.51
N ILE A 147 -11.36 4.90 -2.75
CA ILE A 147 -12.15 3.65 -2.65
C ILE A 147 -12.74 3.27 -4.00
N GLU A 148 -13.25 4.23 -4.76
CA GLU A 148 -13.81 4.01 -6.10
C GLU A 148 -12.70 3.75 -7.11
N ASP A 149 -11.59 4.50 -7.01
CA ASP A 149 -10.48 4.42 -7.95
C ASP A 149 -9.75 3.09 -7.84
N ILE A 150 -9.51 2.56 -6.64
CA ILE A 150 -8.91 1.23 -6.48
C ILE A 150 -9.83 0.14 -7.04
N ALA A 151 -11.16 0.29 -6.91
CA ALA A 151 -12.13 -0.65 -7.48
C ALA A 151 -12.16 -0.61 -9.02
N LYS A 152 -11.90 0.55 -9.63
CA LYS A 152 -11.74 0.67 -11.10
C LYS A 152 -10.47 -0.02 -11.60
N LEU A 153 -9.41 -0.03 -10.79
CA LEU A 153 -8.11 -0.58 -11.17
C LEU A 153 -7.95 -2.08 -10.88
N SER A 154 -8.53 -2.57 -9.78
CA SER A 154 -8.33 -3.93 -9.30
C SER A 154 -9.59 -4.52 -8.68
N THR A 155 -10.22 -5.42 -9.43
CA THR A 155 -11.22 -6.38 -8.93
C THR A 155 -10.94 -7.76 -9.53
N ASP A 156 -11.44 -8.83 -8.90
CA ASP A 156 -11.24 -10.18 -9.43
C ASP A 156 -11.75 -10.28 -10.87
N GLY A 157 -10.86 -10.69 -11.78
CA GLY A 157 -11.13 -10.78 -13.21
C GLY A 157 -10.98 -9.47 -13.99
N LYS A 158 -10.63 -8.35 -13.35
CA LYS A 158 -10.45 -7.02 -13.96
C LYS A 158 -9.33 -6.24 -13.28
N PHE A 159 -8.10 -6.52 -13.70
CA PHE A 159 -6.93 -5.73 -13.33
C PHE A 159 -6.51 -4.87 -14.52
N VAL A 160 -6.47 -3.55 -14.30
CA VAL A 160 -5.97 -2.61 -15.30
C VAL A 160 -4.47 -2.81 -15.46
N MET A 161 -4.05 -3.05 -16.69
CA MET A 161 -2.64 -3.22 -17.05
C MET A 161 -2.32 -2.26 -18.19
N THR A 162 -1.13 -1.66 -18.16
CA THR A 162 -0.73 -0.64 -19.13
C THR A 162 0.73 -0.79 -19.51
N SER A 163 1.07 -0.46 -20.75
CA SER A 163 2.47 -0.29 -21.16
C SER A 163 2.97 1.12 -20.90
N ALA A 164 4.28 1.33 -21.08
CA ALA A 164 4.83 2.66 -21.32
C ALA A 164 4.35 3.20 -22.67
N ALA A 165 4.31 4.52 -22.81
CA ALA A 165 4.20 5.17 -24.11
C ALA A 165 5.53 5.01 -24.86
N ALA A 166 5.47 4.52 -26.09
CA ALA A 166 6.64 4.33 -26.93
C ALA A 166 6.39 4.90 -28.33
N LYS A 167 7.40 5.60 -28.86
CA LYS A 167 7.37 6.06 -30.25
C LYS A 167 7.52 4.86 -31.19
N LYS A 168 6.53 4.67 -32.08
CA LYS A 168 6.47 3.59 -33.07
C LYS A 168 6.21 4.16 -34.47
N THR A 169 6.57 3.41 -35.50
CA THR A 169 6.42 3.80 -36.91
C THR A 169 5.63 2.74 -37.66
N VAL A 170 4.43 3.09 -38.12
CA VAL A 170 3.65 2.27 -39.06
C VAL A 170 4.10 2.54 -40.48
N ILE A 171 4.63 1.50 -41.11
CA ILE A 171 5.09 1.44 -42.49
C ILE A 171 3.88 1.36 -43.41
N ALA A 172 3.92 2.13 -44.51
CA ALA A 172 2.89 2.09 -45.55
C ALA A 172 3.01 0.84 -46.42
N GLY A 173 1.88 0.35 -46.95
CA GLY A 173 1.85 -0.71 -47.95
C GLY A 173 1.98 -2.13 -47.40
N ILE A 174 1.88 -2.34 -46.09
CA ILE A 174 1.78 -3.67 -45.49
C ILE A 174 0.36 -4.21 -45.72
N THR A 175 0.28 -5.39 -46.33
CA THR A 175 -1.00 -6.10 -46.59
C THR A 175 -1.50 -6.85 -45.35
N GLU A 176 -2.79 -7.17 -45.29
CA GLU A 176 -3.36 -7.97 -44.20
C GLU A 176 -2.63 -9.29 -43.98
N GLN A 177 -2.23 -9.97 -45.06
CA GLN A 177 -1.50 -11.23 -44.98
C GLN A 177 -0.08 -11.03 -44.43
N GLN A 178 0.62 -9.95 -44.83
CA GLN A 178 1.93 -9.61 -44.28
C GLN A 178 1.86 -9.27 -42.79
N ALA A 179 0.86 -8.49 -42.36
CA ALA A 179 0.63 -8.21 -40.93
C ALA A 179 0.25 -9.48 -40.15
N LYS A 180 -0.50 -10.40 -40.79
CA LYS A 180 -0.92 -11.68 -40.19
C LYS A 180 0.25 -12.64 -39.97
N ASP A 181 1.17 -12.72 -40.92
CA ASP A 181 2.32 -13.64 -40.91
C ASP A 181 3.59 -13.03 -40.29
N GLY A 182 3.61 -11.69 -40.14
CA GLY A 182 4.72 -10.93 -39.58
C GLY A 182 4.98 -11.20 -38.10
N SER A 183 6.20 -10.89 -37.65
CA SER A 183 6.63 -11.10 -36.25
C SER A 183 7.42 -9.95 -35.63
N ASP A 184 7.71 -8.90 -36.41
CA ASP A 184 8.46 -7.72 -35.97
C ASP A 184 7.97 -6.43 -36.66
N GLU A 185 8.58 -5.30 -36.28
CA GLU A 185 8.17 -3.95 -36.71
C GLU A 185 8.26 -3.74 -38.24
N THR A 186 8.96 -4.60 -39.00
CA THR A 186 9.02 -4.49 -40.47
C THR A 186 7.74 -4.95 -41.16
N ALA A 187 6.95 -5.77 -40.47
CA ALA A 187 5.59 -6.11 -40.81
C ALA A 187 4.60 -5.37 -39.90
N ASN A 188 5.02 -4.19 -39.41
CA ASN A 188 4.37 -3.35 -38.43
C ASN A 188 4.05 -4.03 -37.08
N VAL A 189 4.71 -5.13 -36.70
CA VAL A 189 4.47 -5.79 -35.41
C VAL A 189 5.26 -5.18 -34.25
N PHE A 190 4.56 -4.45 -33.39
CA PHE A 190 5.08 -3.80 -32.20
C PHE A 190 4.91 -4.64 -30.94
N LYS A 191 5.81 -4.46 -29.99
CA LYS A 191 5.76 -5.16 -28.69
C LYS A 191 5.51 -4.16 -27.57
N PHE A 192 4.68 -4.57 -26.62
CA PHE A 192 4.30 -3.83 -25.42
C PHE A 192 4.46 -4.71 -24.20
N ASP A 193 5.28 -4.26 -23.28
CA ASP A 193 5.37 -4.83 -21.95
C ASP A 193 4.34 -4.11 -21.08
N LEU A 194 3.31 -4.85 -20.62
CA LEU A 194 2.28 -4.32 -19.75
C LEU A 194 2.45 -4.76 -18.32
N GLU A 195 2.13 -3.82 -17.43
CA GLU A 195 2.21 -3.99 -16.00
C GLU A 195 0.89 -3.60 -15.37
N ARG A 196 0.47 -4.32 -14.32
CA ARG A 196 -0.66 -3.88 -13.50
C ARG A 196 -0.35 -2.50 -12.91
N VAL A 197 -1.36 -1.64 -12.87
CA VAL A 197 -1.22 -0.28 -12.31
C VAL A 197 -1.07 -0.30 -10.77
N VAL A 198 -1.55 -1.37 -10.14
CA VAL A 198 -1.50 -1.56 -8.67
C VAL A 198 -0.32 -2.43 -8.24
N ALA A 199 0.06 -2.28 -6.98
CA ALA A 199 0.83 -3.24 -6.20
C ALA A 199 -0.10 -4.08 -5.30
N GLN A 200 0.41 -5.16 -4.72
CA GLN A 200 -0.31 -6.00 -3.76
C GLN A 200 0.49 -6.16 -2.45
N ALA A 201 -0.18 -6.03 -1.31
CA ALA A 201 0.37 -6.38 0.00
C ALA A 201 -0.29 -7.67 0.51
N PHE A 202 0.53 -8.64 0.89
CA PHE A 202 0.08 -9.92 1.43
C PHE A 202 0.73 -10.15 2.79
N VAL A 203 -0.07 -10.27 3.84
CA VAL A 203 0.45 -10.54 5.19
C VAL A 203 0.01 -11.92 5.64
N SER A 204 0.97 -12.64 6.23
CA SER A 204 0.82 -14.02 6.66
C SER A 204 1.47 -14.27 8.02
N LYS A 205 1.15 -15.41 8.63
CA LYS A 205 1.87 -15.95 9.78
C LYS A 205 3.02 -16.82 9.28
N LYS A 206 4.19 -16.68 9.89
CA LYS A 206 5.27 -17.64 9.69
C LYS A 206 4.88 -18.98 10.34
N ALA A 207 5.27 -20.09 9.73
CA ALA A 207 5.06 -21.41 10.31
C ALA A 207 5.65 -21.48 11.73
N GLY A 208 4.83 -21.92 12.69
CA GLY A 208 5.23 -22.01 14.10
C GLY A 208 5.24 -20.68 14.86
N LEU A 209 4.66 -19.61 14.31
CA LEU A 209 4.50 -18.33 15.00
C LEU A 209 3.90 -18.53 16.41
N LYS A 210 4.49 -17.80 17.36
CA LYS A 210 4.11 -17.74 18.77
C LYS A 210 3.57 -16.37 19.10
N GLY A 211 2.53 -16.31 19.92
CA GLY A 211 1.87 -15.07 20.32
C GLY A 211 2.59 -14.40 21.48
N GLU A 212 3.35 -15.15 22.26
CA GLU A 212 4.07 -14.68 23.43
C GLU A 212 5.04 -13.55 23.08
N ALA A 213 4.86 -12.40 23.73
CA ALA A 213 5.77 -11.27 23.58
C ALA A 213 7.08 -11.56 24.29
N THR A 214 8.21 -11.32 23.61
CA THR A 214 9.54 -11.65 24.16
C THR A 214 9.94 -10.85 25.40
N ASP A 215 9.34 -9.66 25.60
CA ASP A 215 9.52 -8.85 26.80
C ASP A 215 8.79 -9.42 28.04
N GLY A 216 7.97 -10.47 27.86
CA GLY A 216 7.21 -11.11 28.91
C GLY A 216 5.99 -10.33 29.39
N SER A 217 5.60 -9.25 28.70
CA SER A 217 4.46 -8.38 29.05
C SER A 217 3.11 -9.07 28.86
N GLY A 218 3.03 -10.06 27.98
CA GLY A 218 1.78 -10.74 27.63
C GLY A 218 1.92 -11.54 26.34
N GLU A 219 0.79 -11.73 25.66
CA GLU A 219 0.71 -12.44 24.39
C GLU A 219 -0.22 -11.74 23.41
N VAL A 220 0.10 -11.84 22.13
CA VAL A 220 -0.77 -11.44 21.02
C VAL A 220 -1.62 -12.63 20.62
N GLN A 221 -2.94 -12.46 20.61
CA GLN A 221 -3.82 -13.47 20.07
C GLN A 221 -3.60 -13.61 18.56
N LEU A 222 -3.30 -14.84 18.14
CA LEU A 222 -3.09 -15.15 16.73
C LEU A 222 -4.41 -15.37 15.98
N THR A 223 -5.52 -15.52 16.71
CA THR A 223 -6.88 -15.55 16.14
C THR A 223 -7.32 -14.13 15.80
N ASP A 224 -8.09 -13.98 14.71
CA ASP A 224 -8.73 -12.72 14.32
C ASP A 224 -7.76 -11.54 14.08
N MET A 225 -6.51 -11.85 13.76
CA MET A 225 -5.56 -10.86 13.26
C MET A 225 -6.01 -10.37 11.89
N THR A 226 -6.01 -9.06 11.71
CA THR A 226 -6.27 -8.42 10.41
C THR A 226 -5.12 -7.51 10.01
N TYR A 227 -5.09 -7.09 8.75
CA TYR A 227 -4.13 -6.10 8.29
C TYR A 227 -4.74 -5.18 7.23
N SER A 228 -4.23 -3.96 7.17
CA SER A 228 -4.46 -2.98 6.11
C SER A 228 -3.13 -2.48 5.52
N VAL A 229 -3.20 -1.57 4.56
CA VAL A 229 -2.05 -0.82 4.04
C VAL A 229 -2.29 0.66 4.28
N MET A 230 -1.31 1.33 4.88
CA MET A 230 -1.23 2.79 4.93
C MET A 230 -0.16 3.31 3.99
N ASN A 231 -0.26 4.59 3.64
CA ASN A 231 0.71 5.32 2.83
C ASN A 231 0.94 4.70 1.44
N GLY A 232 -0.04 3.96 0.89
CA GLY A 232 -0.13 3.84 -0.56
C GLY A 232 -0.37 5.22 -1.16
N ALA A 233 0.09 5.47 -2.39
CA ALA A 233 -0.15 6.78 -3.00
C ALA A 233 -1.66 6.99 -3.26
N ALA A 234 -2.12 8.23 -3.17
CA ALA A 234 -3.48 8.59 -3.54
C ALA A 234 -3.65 8.76 -5.06
N ARG A 235 -2.53 8.87 -5.80
CA ARG A 235 -2.50 9.06 -7.25
C ARG A 235 -1.31 8.32 -7.87
N THR A 236 -1.44 7.94 -9.14
CA THR A 236 -0.41 7.26 -9.92
C THR A 236 -0.41 7.77 -11.36
N TYR A 237 0.65 7.46 -12.11
CA TYR A 237 0.65 7.59 -13.57
C TYR A 237 -0.01 6.37 -14.18
N VAL A 238 -1.04 6.51 -15.01
CA VAL A 238 -1.75 5.34 -15.55
C VAL A 238 -0.82 4.51 -16.42
N LEU A 239 -0.05 5.14 -17.31
CA LEU A 239 0.93 4.45 -18.16
C LEU A 239 2.18 4.05 -17.38
N ALA A 240 2.86 2.99 -17.83
CA ALA A 240 4.09 2.50 -17.19
C ALA A 240 5.34 3.33 -17.57
N SER A 241 5.18 4.52 -18.17
CA SER A 241 6.29 5.36 -18.65
C SER A 241 7.24 5.81 -17.53
N HIS A 242 6.74 5.90 -16.29
CA HIS A 242 7.52 6.22 -15.09
C HIS A 242 7.74 5.02 -14.16
N ALA A 243 7.36 3.81 -14.58
CA ALA A 243 7.45 2.63 -13.73
C ALA A 243 8.92 2.18 -13.51
N GLY A 244 9.86 2.64 -14.33
CA GLY A 244 11.27 2.25 -14.22
C GLY A 244 11.52 0.75 -14.40
N ASP A 245 12.73 0.33 -14.06
CA ASP A 245 13.14 -1.07 -14.17
C ASP A 245 12.34 -1.96 -13.21
N ARG A 246 12.06 -3.20 -13.61
CA ARG A 246 11.34 -4.19 -12.78
C ARG A 246 12.22 -4.84 -11.73
N THR A 247 13.53 -4.84 -11.93
CA THR A 247 14.49 -5.43 -10.99
C THR A 247 14.79 -4.43 -9.89
N MET A 248 14.51 -4.82 -8.65
CA MET A 248 14.86 -4.03 -7.48
C MET A 248 16.38 -4.03 -7.27
N GLN A 249 16.94 -2.87 -6.94
CA GLN A 249 18.34 -2.70 -6.58
C GLN A 249 18.56 -3.03 -5.10
N ASP A 250 19.80 -3.30 -4.70
CA ASP A 250 20.14 -3.67 -3.30
C ASP A 250 19.71 -2.60 -2.28
N ALA A 251 19.70 -1.33 -2.70
CA ALA A 251 19.29 -0.18 -1.90
C ALA A 251 17.76 -0.03 -1.73
N GLY A 252 16.95 -0.97 -2.23
CA GLY A 252 15.49 -0.99 -2.03
C GLY A 252 14.71 -0.03 -2.92
N ASN A 253 15.33 0.44 -4.01
CA ASN A 253 14.73 1.27 -5.04
C ASN A 253 14.74 0.57 -6.41
N TYR A 254 14.04 1.16 -7.36
CA TYR A 254 14.02 0.73 -8.75
C TYR A 254 14.68 1.79 -9.63
N LYS A 255 15.44 1.36 -10.63
CA LYS A 255 16.15 2.30 -11.51
C LYS A 255 15.14 3.05 -12.37
N ASN A 256 15.31 4.37 -12.53
CA ASN A 256 14.43 5.23 -13.34
C ASN A 256 12.94 5.16 -12.92
N TYR A 257 12.66 4.78 -11.68
CA TYR A 257 11.31 4.71 -11.14
C TYR A 257 11.03 5.95 -10.30
N GLU A 258 9.96 6.67 -10.64
CA GLU A 258 9.46 7.80 -9.86
C GLU A 258 7.93 7.74 -9.86
N SER A 259 7.35 7.49 -8.68
CA SER A 259 5.89 7.55 -8.52
C SER A 259 5.38 8.99 -8.66
N ALA A 260 4.08 9.15 -8.86
CA ALA A 260 3.44 10.47 -8.95
C ALA A 260 3.56 11.33 -7.66
N ILE A 261 4.11 10.76 -6.59
CA ILE A 261 4.37 11.44 -5.31
C ILE A 261 5.87 11.42 -4.93
N HIS A 262 6.77 11.06 -5.85
CA HIS A 262 8.20 10.87 -5.58
C HIS A 262 8.85 12.07 -4.88
N THR A 263 8.48 13.28 -5.30
CA THR A 263 9.05 14.53 -4.76
C THR A 263 8.47 14.96 -3.41
N LYS A 264 7.44 14.26 -2.90
CA LYS A 264 6.82 14.57 -1.62
C LYS A 264 7.70 14.18 -0.43
N THR A 265 7.85 15.12 0.49
CA THR A 265 8.70 15.01 1.68
C THR A 265 7.99 14.38 2.87
N ILE A 266 8.77 14.03 3.90
CA ILE A 266 8.26 13.59 5.22
C ILE A 266 7.41 14.70 5.87
N ALA A 267 7.90 15.94 5.86
CA ALA A 267 7.19 17.06 6.45
C ALA A 267 5.82 17.29 5.79
N GLU A 268 5.72 17.16 4.46
CA GLU A 268 4.44 17.20 3.76
C GLU A 268 3.53 16.02 4.14
N ALA A 269 4.09 14.84 4.40
CA ALA A 269 3.29 13.68 4.83
C ALA A 269 2.75 13.83 6.26
N GLN A 270 3.48 14.54 7.13
CA GLN A 270 3.06 14.82 8.50
C GLN A 270 2.10 16.01 8.61
N ALA A 271 1.98 16.81 7.54
CA ALA A 271 1.07 17.95 7.52
C ALA A 271 -0.39 17.49 7.63
N GLU A 272 -1.16 18.25 8.41
CA GLU A 272 -2.61 18.05 8.50
C GLU A 272 -3.26 18.28 7.13
N GLY A 273 -4.19 17.40 6.75
CA GLY A 273 -4.91 17.52 5.47
C GLY A 273 -4.09 17.16 4.23
N GLN A 274 -2.96 16.45 4.38
CA GLN A 274 -2.24 15.87 3.24
C GLN A 274 -3.19 15.04 2.34
N ASP A 275 -3.01 15.11 1.02
CA ASP A 275 -3.93 14.53 0.03
C ASP A 275 -3.29 13.51 -0.92
N PHE A 276 -2.05 13.11 -0.62
CA PHE A 276 -1.21 12.33 -1.53
C PHE A 276 -0.89 10.92 -1.02
N LEU A 277 -1.15 10.64 0.25
CA LEU A 277 -1.09 9.32 0.88
C LEU A 277 -2.49 8.85 1.29
N ILE A 278 -2.70 7.55 1.21
CA ILE A 278 -3.90 6.89 1.72
C ILE A 278 -3.71 6.52 3.19
N ARG A 279 -4.55 7.10 4.05
CA ARG A 279 -4.75 6.72 5.45
C ARG A 279 -6.23 6.43 5.61
N ILE A 280 -6.57 5.25 6.13
CA ILE A 280 -7.94 4.75 6.02
C ILE A 280 -8.90 5.50 6.96
N GLY A 281 -8.39 6.11 8.02
CA GLY A 281 -9.17 6.99 8.89
C GLY A 281 -9.63 8.28 8.22
N ASP A 282 -8.90 8.78 7.21
CA ASP A 282 -9.26 10.00 6.46
C ASP A 282 -10.58 9.82 5.67
N PHE A 283 -10.97 8.58 5.39
CA PHE A 283 -12.25 8.29 4.73
C PHE A 283 -13.47 8.51 5.62
N GLY A 284 -13.30 8.55 6.95
CA GLY A 284 -14.40 8.71 7.91
C GLY A 284 -15.46 7.61 7.81
N LYS A 285 -15.07 6.40 7.42
CA LYS A 285 -15.96 5.25 7.16
C LYS A 285 -15.59 4.07 8.05
N PRO A 286 -16.57 3.25 8.48
CA PRO A 286 -16.28 1.99 9.15
C PRO A 286 -15.58 1.00 8.20
N ASN A 287 -14.86 0.02 8.77
CA ASN A 287 -14.00 -0.90 8.02
C ASN A 287 -14.73 -1.65 6.89
N ASP A 288 -16.00 -2.01 7.08
CA ASP A 288 -16.83 -2.71 6.09
C ASP A 288 -17.19 -1.86 4.86
N GLN A 289 -17.02 -0.54 4.92
CA GLN A 289 -17.28 0.41 3.84
C GLN A 289 -16.02 0.92 3.13
N LEU A 290 -14.84 0.39 3.48
CA LEU A 290 -13.55 0.82 2.91
C LEU A 290 -13.22 0.20 1.54
N GLY A 291 -14.10 -0.65 1.00
CA GLY A 291 -13.88 -1.32 -0.29
C GLY A 291 -12.55 -2.07 -0.32
N GLY A 292 -11.72 -1.77 -1.33
CA GLY A 292 -10.40 -2.41 -1.52
C GLY A 292 -9.36 -2.12 -0.42
N TYR A 293 -9.60 -1.14 0.45
CA TYR A 293 -8.71 -0.78 1.56
C TYR A 293 -9.14 -1.36 2.91
N LYS A 294 -10.25 -2.11 2.94
CA LYS A 294 -10.74 -2.78 4.13
C LYS A 294 -9.64 -3.66 4.73
N ALA A 295 -9.48 -3.61 6.05
CA ALA A 295 -8.61 -4.54 6.75
C ALA A 295 -9.14 -5.98 6.58
N ILE A 296 -8.29 -6.88 6.07
CA ILE A 296 -8.60 -8.29 5.83
C ILE A 296 -7.83 -9.20 6.78
N ALA A 297 -8.24 -10.46 6.91
CA ALA A 297 -7.58 -11.42 7.79
C ALA A 297 -6.11 -11.63 7.38
N VAL A 298 -5.22 -11.75 8.37
CA VAL A 298 -3.84 -12.22 8.16
C VAL A 298 -3.89 -13.69 7.74
N ASN A 299 -3.18 -14.04 6.67
CA ASN A 299 -3.17 -15.40 6.14
C ASN A 299 -2.47 -16.37 7.09
N GLU A 300 -2.99 -17.60 7.19
CA GLU A 300 -2.37 -18.65 8.01
C GLU A 300 -1.03 -19.11 7.44
N ASN A 301 -0.90 -19.10 6.11
CA ASN A 301 0.28 -19.56 5.40
C ASN A 301 0.95 -18.41 4.65
N ALA A 302 2.27 -18.54 4.47
CA ALA A 302 3.02 -17.67 3.59
C ALA A 302 2.47 -17.73 2.15
N TYR A 303 2.70 -16.65 1.40
CA TYR A 303 2.25 -16.51 0.02
C TYR A 303 2.63 -17.73 -0.83
N ALA A 304 1.65 -18.37 -1.45
CA ALA A 304 1.87 -19.55 -2.29
C ALA A 304 2.35 -19.16 -3.70
N THR A 305 3.64 -19.35 -3.96
CA THR A 305 4.28 -19.04 -5.25
C THR A 305 3.86 -19.98 -6.38
N GLY A 306 4.14 -19.60 -7.63
CA GLY A 306 3.92 -20.45 -8.80
C GLY A 306 2.46 -20.52 -9.26
N GLY A 307 1.64 -19.54 -8.87
CA GLY A 307 0.22 -19.47 -9.25
C GLY A 307 -0.70 -20.35 -8.38
N HIS A 308 -0.23 -20.78 -7.21
CA HIS A 308 -1.00 -21.58 -6.26
C HIS A 308 -1.72 -20.76 -5.20
N GLU A 309 -1.47 -19.44 -5.12
CA GLU A 309 -2.17 -18.57 -4.19
C GLU A 309 -3.66 -18.44 -4.56
N THR A 310 -4.52 -18.52 -3.55
CA THR A 310 -5.98 -18.40 -3.70
C THR A 310 -6.52 -17.19 -2.96
N ASN A 311 -5.81 -16.70 -1.94
CA ASN A 311 -6.25 -15.60 -1.10
C ASN A 311 -5.80 -14.26 -1.69
N PRO A 312 -6.70 -13.28 -1.83
CA PRO A 312 -6.33 -11.95 -2.26
C PRO A 312 -5.52 -11.24 -1.17
N GLY A 313 -4.51 -10.46 -1.58
CA GLY A 313 -3.95 -9.40 -0.75
C GLY A 313 -4.76 -8.10 -0.84
N ILE A 314 -4.23 -7.03 -0.24
CA ILE A 314 -4.74 -5.66 -0.39
C ILE A 314 -3.99 -5.01 -1.56
N TYR A 315 -4.73 -4.46 -2.52
CA TYR A 315 -4.15 -3.71 -3.63
C TYR A 315 -4.04 -2.24 -3.29
N PHE A 316 -2.96 -1.61 -3.71
CA PHE A 316 -2.69 -0.20 -3.44
C PHE A 316 -1.87 0.42 -4.58
N LEU A 317 -1.87 1.75 -4.66
CA LEU A 317 -1.04 2.46 -5.64
C LEU A 317 0.40 2.58 -5.15
N GLU A 318 1.31 2.48 -6.10
CA GLU A 318 2.75 2.53 -5.91
C GLU A 318 3.23 3.82 -5.21
N ASN A 319 4.26 3.72 -4.38
CA ASN A 319 4.82 4.84 -3.62
C ASN A 319 6.35 4.78 -3.62
N SER A 320 6.99 5.86 -4.08
CA SER A 320 8.43 6.11 -3.98
C SER A 320 8.69 7.44 -3.27
N CYS A 321 9.92 7.66 -2.82
CA CYS A 321 10.37 9.00 -2.44
C CYS A 321 11.85 9.24 -2.75
N SER A 322 12.22 10.52 -2.90
CA SER A 322 13.61 10.94 -3.08
C SER A 322 14.43 10.98 -1.79
N THR A 323 13.80 10.77 -0.63
CA THR A 323 14.44 10.83 0.68
C THR A 323 15.43 9.67 0.86
N ASP A 324 16.62 10.00 1.37
CA ASP A 324 17.65 9.02 1.73
C ASP A 324 17.54 8.68 3.23
N PHE A 325 16.98 7.52 3.54
CA PHE A 325 16.77 7.05 4.91
C PHE A 325 18.06 6.55 5.60
N THR A 326 19.22 6.66 4.95
CA THR A 326 20.50 6.55 5.69
C THR A 326 20.69 7.75 6.63
N ASN A 327 20.01 8.88 6.36
CA ASN A 327 19.86 9.96 7.32
C ASN A 327 18.97 9.52 8.48
N VAL A 328 19.54 9.47 9.68
CA VAL A 328 18.84 9.05 10.91
C VAL A 328 17.62 9.92 11.22
N ALA A 329 17.65 11.22 10.95
CA ALA A 329 16.51 12.09 11.23
C ALA A 329 15.31 11.76 10.34
N ASP A 330 15.56 11.52 9.05
CA ASP A 330 14.53 11.13 8.10
C ASP A 330 14.04 9.70 8.36
N ARG A 331 14.96 8.78 8.70
CA ARG A 331 14.64 7.39 9.03
C ARG A 331 13.69 7.27 10.21
N LYS A 332 13.91 8.08 11.25
CA LYS A 332 13.09 8.15 12.47
C LYS A 332 11.65 8.58 12.22
N GLU A 333 11.38 9.20 11.08
CA GLU A 333 10.04 9.63 10.69
C GLU A 333 9.52 8.86 9.48
N GLY A 334 10.22 7.83 9.01
CA GLY A 334 9.97 7.22 7.72
C GLY A 334 8.60 6.54 7.62
N TYR A 335 8.09 5.93 8.70
CA TYR A 335 6.75 5.32 8.69
C TYR A 335 5.62 6.33 8.45
N SER A 336 5.84 7.64 8.63
CA SER A 336 4.85 8.65 8.26
C SER A 336 4.67 8.81 6.74
N ARG A 337 5.65 8.34 5.94
CA ARG A 337 5.79 8.66 4.50
C ARG A 337 5.74 7.43 3.58
N VAL A 338 6.29 6.30 4.00
CA VAL A 338 6.47 5.13 3.14
C VAL A 338 5.32 4.14 3.28
N ALA A 339 5.01 3.42 2.20
CA ALA A 339 3.94 2.43 2.17
C ALA A 339 4.21 1.31 3.18
N THR A 340 3.23 1.06 4.05
CA THR A 340 3.41 0.27 5.26
C THR A 340 2.18 -0.60 5.49
N SER A 341 2.40 -1.87 5.85
CA SER A 341 1.32 -2.70 6.36
C SER A 341 1.03 -2.37 7.81
N LYS A 342 -0.25 -2.24 8.14
CA LYS A 342 -0.72 -2.06 9.52
C LYS A 342 -1.42 -3.34 9.94
N VAL A 343 -0.81 -4.08 10.87
CA VAL A 343 -1.36 -5.32 11.42
C VAL A 343 -2.10 -5.00 12.70
N TYR A 344 -3.33 -5.48 12.82
CA TYR A 344 -4.18 -5.30 13.99
C TYR A 344 -4.39 -6.63 14.69
N ALA A 345 -4.24 -6.64 16.00
CA ALA A 345 -4.41 -7.84 16.81
C ALA A 345 -4.99 -7.49 18.19
N THR A 346 -5.36 -8.53 18.94
CA THR A 346 -5.77 -8.41 20.34
C THR A 346 -4.60 -8.80 21.23
N PHE A 347 -4.20 -7.92 22.16
CA PHE A 347 -3.16 -8.20 23.14
C PHE A 347 -3.77 -8.61 24.48
N VAL A 348 -3.17 -9.61 25.13
CA VAL A 348 -3.57 -10.14 26.43
C VAL A 348 -2.42 -9.92 27.41
N PRO A 349 -2.53 -8.95 28.34
CA PRO A 349 -1.49 -8.72 29.32
C PRO A 349 -1.32 -9.92 30.26
N LYS A 350 -0.08 -10.24 30.62
CA LYS A 350 0.25 -11.35 31.51
C LYS A 350 -0.28 -11.16 32.93
N THR A 351 -0.30 -9.91 33.40
CA THR A 351 -0.81 -9.54 34.72
C THR A 351 -1.57 -8.22 34.58
N VAL A 352 -2.78 -8.21 35.14
CA VAL A 352 -3.65 -7.03 35.17
C VAL A 352 -4.06 -6.77 36.61
N TYR A 353 -4.12 -5.50 36.98
CA TYR A 353 -4.54 -5.04 38.30
C TYR A 353 -5.92 -4.39 38.21
N GLY A 354 -6.64 -4.44 39.31
CA GLY A 354 -7.94 -3.82 39.45
C GLY A 354 -8.20 -3.48 40.89
N VAL A 355 -9.38 -2.94 41.12
CA VAL A 355 -9.85 -2.68 42.47
C VAL A 355 -10.34 -4.01 43.07
N LYS A 356 -9.92 -4.29 44.30
CA LYS A 356 -10.39 -5.43 45.09
C LYS A 356 -11.93 -5.38 45.24
N ALA A 357 -12.55 -6.56 45.25
CA ALA A 357 -13.97 -6.65 45.58
C ALA A 357 -14.27 -5.99 46.93
N ASP A 358 -15.36 -5.23 46.99
CA ASP A 358 -15.83 -4.49 48.16
C ASP A 358 -14.90 -3.37 48.67
N ALA A 359 -13.92 -2.95 47.87
CA ALA A 359 -13.11 -1.76 48.21
C ALA A 359 -14.00 -0.52 48.35
N GLU A 360 -13.75 0.28 49.38
CA GLU A 360 -14.50 1.51 49.61
C GLU A 360 -14.13 2.56 48.57
N GLN A 361 -15.14 3.13 47.93
CA GLN A 361 -14.99 4.25 47.01
C GLN A 361 -14.91 5.56 47.78
N THR A 362 -13.89 6.35 47.50
CA THR A 362 -13.86 7.76 47.92
C THR A 362 -14.25 8.62 46.73
N PHE A 363 -15.24 9.49 46.91
CA PHE A 363 -15.64 10.47 45.90
C PHE A 363 -15.30 11.89 46.33
N THR A 364 -14.60 12.60 45.47
CA THR A 364 -14.28 14.02 45.63
C THR A 364 -15.08 14.81 44.61
N ALA A 365 -16.05 15.59 45.08
CA ALA A 365 -16.80 16.50 44.21
C ALA A 365 -15.86 17.60 43.69
N GLU A 366 -15.79 17.74 42.38
CA GLU A 366 -14.89 18.69 41.72
C GLU A 366 -15.53 19.17 40.42
N ALA A 367 -15.92 20.44 40.40
CA ALA A 367 -16.56 21.06 39.25
C ALA A 367 -15.52 21.41 38.16
N GLY A 368 -15.90 21.26 36.89
CA GLY A 368 -15.04 21.56 35.74
C GLY A 368 -14.09 20.42 35.36
N THR A 369 -14.15 19.28 36.05
CA THR A 369 -13.41 18.06 35.65
C THR A 369 -13.95 17.48 34.36
N LYS A 370 -15.24 17.71 34.05
CA LYS A 370 -15.98 17.10 32.94
C LYS A 370 -16.09 15.57 33.06
N ILE A 371 -15.72 15.02 34.21
CA ILE A 371 -15.83 13.59 34.51
C ILE A 371 -17.08 13.40 35.35
N TRP A 372 -18.03 12.67 34.80
CA TRP A 372 -19.31 12.39 35.42
C TRP A 372 -19.38 10.93 35.83
N TYR A 373 -19.91 10.71 37.03
CA TYR A 373 -20.23 9.37 37.54
C TYR A 373 -21.72 9.29 37.84
N LYS A 374 -22.27 8.10 37.62
CA LYS A 374 -23.60 7.75 38.10
C LYS A 374 -23.46 7.32 39.56
N LYS A 375 -23.92 8.16 40.47
CA LYS A 375 -24.00 7.88 41.90
C LYS A 375 -25.28 7.14 42.18
N THR A 376 -25.20 5.95 42.77
CA THR A 376 -26.34 5.14 43.21
C THR A 376 -26.38 5.12 44.74
N THR A 377 -27.54 5.42 45.33
CA THR A 377 -27.75 5.36 46.78
C THR A 377 -28.73 4.24 47.12
N THR A 378 -28.25 3.18 47.77
CA THR A 378 -29.09 2.05 48.19
C THR A 378 -29.31 2.11 49.69
N LYS A 379 -30.55 1.94 50.13
CA LYS A 379 -30.93 1.87 51.54
C LYS A 379 -31.47 0.48 51.85
N GLU A 380 -30.86 -0.19 52.81
CA GLU A 380 -31.28 -1.51 53.27
C GLU A 380 -31.56 -1.45 54.77
N THR A 381 -32.73 -1.95 55.18
CA THR A 381 -33.02 -2.13 56.61
C THR A 381 -32.51 -3.48 57.07
N VAL A 382 -31.50 -3.48 57.94
CA VAL A 382 -30.94 -4.69 58.54
C VAL A 382 -31.31 -4.68 60.03
N GLY A 383 -32.35 -5.43 60.40
CA GLY A 383 -32.92 -5.39 61.74
C GLY A 383 -33.68 -4.08 62.00
N THR A 384 -33.22 -3.27 62.95
CA THR A 384 -33.77 -1.93 63.26
C THR A 384 -32.93 -0.78 62.70
N GLU A 385 -31.81 -1.06 62.04
CA GLU A 385 -30.88 -0.06 61.51
C GLU A 385 -31.03 0.07 59.98
N GLU A 386 -31.05 1.31 59.48
CA GLU A 386 -31.02 1.61 58.04
C GLU A 386 -29.56 1.80 57.60
N LYS A 387 -29.06 0.88 56.77
CA LYS A 387 -27.75 0.98 56.15
C LYS A 387 -27.89 1.68 54.81
N THR A 388 -27.14 2.76 54.62
CA THR A 388 -27.02 3.43 53.31
C THR A 388 -25.69 3.07 52.66
N THR A 389 -25.73 2.58 51.43
CA THR A 389 -24.56 2.28 50.60
C THR A 389 -24.56 3.22 49.40
N ILE A 390 -23.43 3.86 49.11
CA ILE A 390 -23.25 4.71 47.93
C ILE A 390 -22.22 4.07 47.02
N THR A 391 -22.53 3.99 45.74
CA THR A 391 -21.59 3.55 44.70
C THR A 391 -21.56 4.53 43.53
N TYR A 392 -20.42 4.58 42.86
CA TYR A 392 -20.16 5.42 41.70
C TYR A 392 -19.74 4.50 40.54
N SER A 393 -20.45 4.60 39.43
CA SER A 393 -20.21 3.82 38.21
C SER A 393 -20.33 4.70 36.96
N ASP A 394 -20.19 4.10 35.78
CA ASP A 394 -20.43 4.72 34.47
C ASP A 394 -19.65 6.03 34.26
N ARG A 395 -18.34 6.00 34.54
CA ARG A 395 -17.42 7.10 34.25
C ARG A 395 -17.64 7.60 32.81
N THR A 396 -18.04 8.86 32.68
CA THR A 396 -18.41 9.47 31.40
C THR A 396 -17.74 10.83 31.26
N ILE A 397 -17.13 11.10 30.11
CA ILE A 397 -16.52 12.40 29.80
C ILE A 397 -17.53 13.26 29.03
N SER A 398 -17.88 14.43 29.55
CA SER A 398 -18.83 15.34 28.91
C SER A 398 -18.71 16.78 29.42
N ASP A 399 -18.77 17.75 28.50
CA ASP A 399 -18.77 19.19 28.82
C ASP A 399 -20.01 19.64 29.61
N ALA A 400 -21.10 18.87 29.54
CA ALA A 400 -22.34 19.12 30.26
C ALA A 400 -22.80 17.88 31.02
N LYS A 401 -23.64 18.10 32.04
CA LYS A 401 -24.26 17.02 32.81
C LYS A 401 -24.96 16.03 31.86
N PRO A 402 -24.67 14.73 31.94
CA PRO A 402 -25.32 13.74 31.10
C PRO A 402 -26.85 13.77 31.27
N THR A 403 -27.56 13.61 30.15
CA THR A 403 -29.03 13.60 30.10
C THR A 403 -29.63 12.19 30.09
N ALA A 404 -28.79 11.15 30.09
CA ALA A 404 -29.23 9.77 30.14
C ALA A 404 -30.12 9.54 31.37
N ALA A 405 -31.25 8.88 31.16
CA ALA A 405 -32.19 8.55 32.23
C ALA A 405 -31.49 7.72 33.32
N VAL A 406 -31.76 8.06 34.56
CA VAL A 406 -31.25 7.39 35.76
C VAL A 406 -32.42 6.88 36.59
N GLU A 407 -32.20 5.83 37.36
CA GLU A 407 -33.20 5.32 38.30
C GLU A 407 -33.48 6.34 39.42
N ALA A 408 -34.58 6.16 40.15
CA ALA A 408 -34.99 7.11 41.20
C ALA A 408 -33.95 7.27 42.33
N ASN A 409 -33.11 6.26 42.54
CA ASN A 409 -32.04 6.24 43.52
C ASN A 409 -30.66 6.65 42.94
N GLN A 410 -30.64 7.17 41.71
CA GLN A 410 -29.43 7.50 40.98
C GLN A 410 -29.38 8.98 40.59
N GLU A 411 -28.18 9.53 40.55
CA GLU A 411 -27.94 10.88 40.04
C GLU A 411 -26.57 10.97 39.37
N TRP A 412 -26.45 11.84 38.36
CA TRP A 412 -25.16 12.20 37.79
C TRP A 412 -24.47 13.25 38.65
N VAL A 413 -23.24 12.96 39.06
CA VAL A 413 -22.37 13.85 39.84
C VAL A 413 -21.04 14.05 39.13
N GLU A 414 -20.48 15.25 39.24
CA GLU A 414 -19.19 15.62 38.65
C GLU A 414 -18.09 15.55 39.72
N GLY A 415 -16.97 14.91 39.40
CA GLY A 415 -15.84 14.79 40.33
C GLY A 415 -14.92 13.63 40.03
N ARG A 416 -14.27 13.10 41.08
CA ARG A 416 -13.28 12.03 41.00
C ARG A 416 -13.65 10.88 41.92
N VAL A 417 -13.55 9.64 41.42
CA VAL A 417 -13.57 8.43 42.23
C VAL A 417 -12.13 7.98 42.46
N SER A 418 -11.78 7.64 43.69
CA SER A 418 -10.49 7.07 44.07
C SER A 418 -10.66 5.90 45.03
N TYR A 419 -9.59 5.12 45.15
CA TYR A 419 -9.49 3.95 46.03
C TYR A 419 -8.19 4.03 46.82
N ASP A 420 -8.12 3.32 47.95
CA ASP A 420 -6.84 3.11 48.64
C ASP A 420 -5.92 2.28 47.74
N LYS A 421 -4.64 2.66 47.66
CA LYS A 421 -3.62 1.91 46.94
C LYS A 421 -3.51 0.45 47.42
N ALA A 422 -3.77 0.19 48.70
CA ALA A 422 -3.79 -1.15 49.29
C ALA A 422 -4.90 -2.05 48.72
N ASP A 423 -5.95 -1.47 48.13
CA ASP A 423 -7.04 -2.21 47.48
C ASP A 423 -6.77 -2.48 45.99
N ILE A 424 -5.64 -2.04 45.44
CA ILE A 424 -5.25 -2.37 44.07
C ILE A 424 -4.58 -3.73 44.05
N VAL A 425 -5.31 -4.73 43.54
CA VAL A 425 -4.92 -6.14 43.58
C VAL A 425 -4.87 -6.74 42.18
N LYS A 426 -4.15 -7.84 42.03
CA LYS A 426 -4.16 -8.62 40.79
C LYS A 426 -5.57 -9.18 40.56
N VAL A 427 -6.08 -9.04 39.35
CA VAL A 427 -7.41 -9.51 38.93
C VAL A 427 -7.31 -10.45 37.73
N ALA A 428 -8.38 -11.20 37.48
CA ALA A 428 -8.53 -11.93 36.24
C ALA A 428 -8.82 -10.96 35.09
N TYR A 429 -8.30 -11.25 33.90
CA TYR A 429 -8.54 -10.48 32.68
C TYR A 429 -9.14 -11.39 31.61
N THR A 430 -10.13 -10.85 30.91
CA THR A 430 -10.79 -11.52 29.79
C THR A 430 -10.26 -10.93 28.50
N ALA A 431 -9.71 -11.77 27.61
CA ALA A 431 -9.20 -11.30 26.33
C ALA A 431 -10.29 -10.57 25.51
N GLY A 432 -9.90 -9.51 24.83
CA GLY A 432 -10.81 -8.70 24.03
C GLY A 432 -11.60 -7.65 24.81
N THR A 433 -11.39 -7.50 26.13
CA THR A 433 -11.95 -6.39 26.90
C THR A 433 -10.95 -5.25 27.02
N THR A 434 -11.45 -4.01 27.12
CA THR A 434 -10.60 -2.83 27.34
C THR A 434 -9.72 -2.99 28.58
N PHE A 435 -8.46 -2.56 28.47
CA PHE A 435 -7.55 -2.36 29.60
C PHE A 435 -6.77 -1.05 29.42
N TYR A 436 -6.11 -0.63 30.48
CA TYR A 436 -5.39 0.63 30.57
C TYR A 436 -3.95 0.38 31.00
N ILE A 437 -2.97 0.95 30.29
CA ILE A 437 -1.58 0.94 30.74
C ILE A 437 -1.31 2.22 31.51
N GLY A 438 -0.80 2.11 32.75
CA GLY A 438 -0.31 3.27 33.48
C GLY A 438 0.90 3.90 32.78
N ALA A 439 0.83 5.19 32.43
CA ALA A 439 1.87 5.88 31.67
C ALA A 439 3.21 5.98 32.44
N THR A 440 3.18 5.85 33.78
CA THR A 440 4.39 5.94 34.62
C THR A 440 4.95 4.56 34.98
N ASP A 441 4.10 3.62 35.35
CA ASP A 441 4.52 2.31 35.86
C ASP A 441 4.49 1.18 34.80
N ASN A 442 4.00 1.48 33.60
CA ASN A 442 3.90 0.54 32.49
C ASN A 442 3.08 -0.73 32.81
N THR A 443 2.17 -0.66 33.78
CA THR A 443 1.38 -1.77 34.30
C THR A 443 -0.05 -1.75 33.73
N ALA A 444 -0.63 -2.93 33.49
CA ALA A 444 -1.99 -3.05 32.97
C ALA A 444 -3.04 -3.02 34.09
N TYR A 445 -4.12 -2.28 33.87
CA TYR A 445 -5.26 -2.10 34.77
C TYR A 445 -6.59 -2.34 34.06
N ILE A 446 -7.60 -2.83 34.77
CA ILE A 446 -8.98 -2.96 34.23
C ILE A 446 -9.79 -1.67 34.27
N SER A 447 -9.32 -0.64 34.99
CA SER A 447 -9.97 0.68 35.04
C SER A 447 -8.95 1.80 35.21
N ILE A 448 -9.34 3.01 34.78
CA ILE A 448 -8.54 4.24 34.94
C ILE A 448 -8.35 4.53 36.43
N GLU A 449 -9.40 4.39 37.25
CA GLU A 449 -9.35 4.66 38.69
C GLU A 449 -8.34 3.75 39.40
N ALA A 450 -8.21 2.49 39.00
CA ALA A 450 -7.21 1.58 39.56
C ALA A 450 -5.78 2.04 39.22
N ALA A 451 -5.56 2.48 37.98
CA ALA A 451 -4.26 2.99 37.55
C ALA A 451 -3.88 4.28 38.31
N LEU A 452 -4.83 5.21 38.44
CA LEU A 452 -4.64 6.48 39.14
C LEU A 452 -4.42 6.26 40.65
N ALA A 453 -5.20 5.38 41.28
CA ALA A 453 -5.02 5.01 42.69
C ALA A 453 -3.66 4.37 42.96
N ASN A 454 -3.07 3.68 41.97
CA ASN A 454 -1.72 3.14 42.10
C ASN A 454 -0.60 4.17 41.87
N GLY A 455 -0.93 5.43 41.57
CA GLY A 455 -0.01 6.56 41.47
C GLY A 455 0.32 7.02 40.05
N ASN A 456 -0.37 6.51 39.03
CA ASN A 456 -0.25 7.05 37.68
C ASN A 456 -1.02 8.37 37.55
N THR A 457 -0.54 9.26 36.68
CA THR A 457 -1.23 10.51 36.35
C THR A 457 -1.98 10.43 35.02
N LYS A 458 -1.59 9.48 34.17
CA LYS A 458 -2.11 9.25 32.83
C LYS A 458 -2.17 7.76 32.53
N VAL A 459 -3.02 7.40 31.59
CA VAL A 459 -3.12 6.04 31.06
C VAL A 459 -3.11 6.02 29.54
N HIS A 460 -2.71 4.89 28.96
CA HIS A 460 -2.97 4.57 27.56
C HIS A 460 -4.09 3.54 27.49
N THR A 461 -5.18 3.88 26.81
CA THR A 461 -6.34 2.99 26.67
C THR A 461 -6.16 2.03 25.51
N TYR A 462 -6.20 0.73 25.78
CA TYR A 462 -6.30 -0.34 24.78
C TYR A 462 -7.75 -0.78 24.67
N LYS A 463 -8.53 -0.09 23.85
CA LYS A 463 -9.95 -0.39 23.64
C LYS A 463 -10.14 -1.79 23.07
N ASP A 464 -10.99 -2.59 23.70
CA ASP A 464 -11.26 -3.99 23.31
C ASP A 464 -9.97 -4.85 23.24
N GLY A 465 -8.93 -4.45 23.97
CA GLY A 465 -7.59 -5.06 23.93
C GLY A 465 -6.87 -4.93 22.58
N ARG A 466 -7.37 -4.11 21.66
CA ARG A 466 -6.82 -3.97 20.30
C ARG A 466 -5.51 -3.19 20.30
N CYS A 467 -4.59 -3.63 19.47
CA CYS A 467 -3.29 -2.99 19.24
C CYS A 467 -2.90 -3.06 17.77
N GLY A 468 -1.99 -2.18 17.35
CA GLY A 468 -1.45 -2.12 16.00
C GLY A 468 0.06 -2.35 15.95
N TYR A 469 0.53 -2.83 14.79
CA TYR A 469 1.95 -3.00 14.47
C TYR A 469 2.21 -2.52 13.04
N TYR A 470 3.37 -1.92 12.81
CA TYR A 470 3.84 -1.65 11.46
C TYR A 470 4.67 -2.78 10.90
N GLY A 471 4.49 -3.04 9.60
CA GLY A 471 5.37 -3.86 8.78
C GLY A 471 5.74 -3.10 7.53
N LEU A 472 6.99 -2.69 7.41
CA LEU A 472 7.50 -2.03 6.20
C LEU A 472 7.32 -2.96 4.99
N LEU A 473 6.62 -2.49 3.95
CA LEU A 473 6.30 -3.33 2.79
C LEU A 473 7.52 -3.66 1.95
N ASN A 474 8.41 -2.68 1.73
CA ASN A 474 9.67 -2.88 1.04
C ASN A 474 10.86 -2.51 1.92
N ARG A 475 11.75 -3.49 2.15
CA ARG A 475 13.00 -3.30 2.88
C ARG A 475 14.18 -3.72 2.00
N THR A 476 15.29 -3.01 2.16
CA THR A 476 16.60 -3.36 1.61
C THR A 476 17.09 -4.74 2.06
N VAL A 477 17.88 -5.39 1.21
CA VAL A 477 18.56 -6.65 1.54
C VAL A 477 19.84 -6.42 2.36
N GLU A 478 20.45 -5.24 2.20
CA GLU A 478 21.62 -4.82 2.97
C GLU A 478 21.22 -4.23 4.33
N LYS A 479 22.20 -4.12 5.24
CA LYS A 479 21.99 -3.46 6.54
C LYS A 479 21.77 -1.97 6.31
N GLY A 480 20.71 -1.42 6.89
CA GLY A 480 20.34 -0.02 6.69
C GLY A 480 19.27 0.12 5.62
N ILE A 481 18.33 1.04 5.82
CA ILE A 481 17.30 1.37 4.83
C ILE A 481 17.71 2.66 4.14
N LYS A 482 17.99 2.60 2.84
CA LYS A 482 18.23 3.80 2.02
C LYS A 482 16.94 4.29 1.38
N TYR A 483 16.23 3.38 0.71
CA TYR A 483 14.93 3.60 0.09
C TYR A 483 13.97 2.47 0.49
N ALA A 484 12.67 2.71 0.31
CA ALA A 484 11.60 1.77 0.65
C ALA A 484 10.49 1.81 -0.40
N ASP A 485 10.89 1.81 -1.67
CA ASP A 485 9.98 2.04 -2.80
C ASP A 485 9.01 0.88 -2.99
N THR A 486 7.73 1.16 -3.13
CA THR A 486 6.73 0.17 -3.53
C THR A 486 6.28 0.45 -4.95
N ARG A 487 6.85 -0.25 -5.93
CA ARG A 487 6.52 -0.15 -7.35
C ARG A 487 5.25 -0.95 -7.71
N ARG A 488 4.50 -0.50 -8.72
CA ARG A 488 3.40 -1.25 -9.34
C ARG A 488 3.83 -2.64 -9.82
N ASN A 489 2.87 -3.52 -10.05
CA ASN A 489 3.08 -4.88 -10.56
C ASN A 489 4.11 -5.68 -9.74
N ASN A 490 4.07 -5.50 -8.42
CA ASN A 490 4.84 -6.26 -7.44
C ASN A 490 3.93 -6.71 -6.31
N ILE A 491 4.27 -7.85 -5.72
CA ILE A 491 3.63 -8.40 -4.54
C ILE A 491 4.62 -8.28 -3.38
N TYR A 492 4.21 -7.57 -2.33
CA TYR A 492 4.95 -7.37 -1.09
C TYR A 492 4.41 -8.35 -0.05
N ALA A 493 5.05 -9.52 0.04
CA ALA A 493 4.64 -10.60 0.93
C ALA A 493 5.40 -10.51 2.26
N LEU A 494 4.69 -10.27 3.36
CA LEU A 494 5.22 -10.22 4.72
C LEU A 494 4.75 -11.46 5.50
N SER A 495 5.69 -12.12 6.19
CA SER A 495 5.39 -13.19 7.15
C SER A 495 5.77 -12.75 8.56
N ILE A 496 4.79 -12.66 9.44
CA ILE A 496 4.98 -12.32 10.86
C ILE A 496 5.75 -13.45 11.54
N ALA A 497 6.92 -13.13 12.06
CA ALA A 497 7.86 -14.10 12.62
C ALA A 497 7.83 -14.14 14.15
N SER A 498 7.59 -13.01 14.82
CA SER A 498 7.51 -12.91 16.28
C SER A 498 6.98 -11.54 16.74
N PHE A 499 6.54 -11.48 18.00
CA PHE A 499 6.21 -10.23 18.70
C PHE A 499 7.22 -9.97 19.80
N SER A 500 7.78 -8.76 19.84
CA SER A 500 8.75 -8.38 20.86
C SER A 500 8.07 -7.88 22.13
N SER A 501 6.96 -7.16 21.97
CA SER A 501 6.15 -6.52 23.01
C SER A 501 4.71 -6.39 22.51
N ARG A 502 3.83 -5.77 23.32
CA ARG A 502 2.58 -5.21 22.82
C ARG A 502 2.82 -4.14 21.76
N GLY A 503 1.86 -4.00 20.85
CA GLY A 503 1.82 -2.94 19.84
C GLY A 503 1.21 -1.65 20.37
N PHE A 504 1.08 -0.65 19.50
CA PHE A 504 0.51 0.65 19.86
C PHE A 504 -1.01 0.60 20.03
N ASN A 505 -1.55 1.41 20.94
CA ASN A 505 -2.99 1.46 21.22
C ASN A 505 -3.78 2.27 20.20
N TYR A 506 -3.14 3.21 19.52
CA TYR A 506 -3.64 3.88 18.32
C TYR A 506 -2.48 4.37 17.46
N ASP A 507 -2.78 4.73 16.22
CA ASP A 507 -1.78 5.24 15.28
C ASP A 507 -1.87 6.78 15.17
N PRO A 508 -0.82 7.54 15.54
CA PRO A 508 -0.81 8.99 15.39
C PRO A 508 -0.70 9.47 13.93
N ASN A 509 -0.20 8.63 13.00
CA ASN A 509 -0.19 8.93 11.57
C ASN A 509 -1.60 8.76 10.96
N ASP A 510 -2.45 7.89 11.53
CA ASP A 510 -3.83 7.65 11.10
C ASP A 510 -4.78 7.57 12.31
N PRO A 511 -5.01 8.70 13.01
CA PRO A 511 -5.69 8.72 14.31
C PRO A 511 -7.18 8.37 14.25
N ASN A 512 -7.78 8.47 13.06
CA ASN A 512 -9.18 8.16 12.81
C ASN A 512 -9.38 6.74 12.24
N ASP A 513 -8.34 5.90 12.23
CA ASP A 513 -8.42 4.52 11.75
C ASP A 513 -9.59 3.76 12.40
N PRO A 514 -10.57 3.26 11.62
CA PRO A 514 -11.75 2.60 12.18
C PRO A 514 -11.44 1.27 12.89
N ASN A 515 -10.28 0.66 12.64
CA ASN A 515 -9.85 -0.59 13.25
C ASN A 515 -9.01 -0.40 14.53
N LEU A 516 -8.49 0.82 14.73
CA LEU A 516 -7.67 1.19 15.87
C LEU A 516 -7.78 2.71 16.14
N PRO A 517 -8.98 3.20 16.50
CA PRO A 517 -9.23 4.62 16.62
C PRO A 517 -8.52 5.20 17.84
N LYS A 518 -8.11 6.46 17.74
CA LYS A 518 -7.58 7.20 18.89
C LYS A 518 -8.59 7.14 20.06
N PRO A 519 -8.13 6.82 21.29
CA PRO A 519 -8.95 6.93 22.49
C PRO A 519 -9.56 8.32 22.66
N ASP A 520 -10.62 8.46 23.47
CA ASP A 520 -11.38 9.70 23.60
C ASP A 520 -10.44 10.88 23.90
N PRO A 521 -10.23 11.80 22.94
CA PRO A 521 -9.26 12.88 23.09
C PRO A 521 -9.70 13.91 24.14
N LYS A 522 -10.94 13.84 24.63
CA LYS A 522 -11.46 14.71 25.69
C LYS A 522 -11.19 14.18 27.07
N ASP A 523 -10.80 12.90 27.19
CA ASP A 523 -10.51 12.30 28.47
C ASP A 523 -9.27 12.94 29.11
N PRO A 524 -9.41 13.66 30.24
CA PRO A 524 -8.28 14.33 30.87
C PRO A 524 -7.27 13.35 31.50
N ASP A 525 -7.57 12.05 31.61
CA ASP A 525 -6.68 11.05 32.18
C ASP A 525 -5.99 10.20 31.09
N GLU A 526 -6.45 10.27 29.84
CA GLU A 526 -5.76 9.64 28.71
C GLU A 526 -4.47 10.40 28.39
N ASP A 527 -3.40 9.66 28.12
CA ASP A 527 -2.17 10.23 27.59
C ASP A 527 -2.39 10.68 26.14
N PRO A 528 -2.03 11.92 25.77
CA PRO A 528 -2.22 12.42 24.42
C PRO A 528 -1.33 11.74 23.37
N THR A 529 -0.35 10.94 23.80
CA THR A 529 0.58 10.18 22.96
C THR A 529 0.24 8.68 22.97
N PRO A 530 0.50 7.98 21.85
CA PRO A 530 0.27 6.54 21.80
C PRO A 530 1.29 5.79 22.68
N ASP A 531 0.86 4.67 23.24
CA ASP A 531 1.77 3.70 23.84
C ASP A 531 2.56 2.98 22.74
N HIS A 532 3.84 2.66 22.96
CA HIS A 532 4.68 1.85 22.05
C HIS A 532 4.52 2.17 20.54
N HIS A 533 4.63 3.44 20.17
CA HIS A 533 4.69 3.86 18.76
C HIS A 533 6.10 4.36 18.41
N ASP A 534 6.59 3.95 17.24
CA ASP A 534 7.88 4.39 16.70
C ASP A 534 7.77 4.55 15.18
N ASN A 535 8.12 5.73 14.68
CA ASN A 535 8.15 6.02 13.25
C ASN A 535 9.48 5.62 12.59
N ASP A 536 10.48 5.20 13.38
CA ASP A 536 11.77 4.75 12.85
C ASP A 536 11.60 3.48 12.01
N LEU A 537 12.06 3.54 10.76
CA LEU A 537 12.08 2.37 9.88
C LEU A 537 13.03 1.26 10.40
N GLU A 538 14.00 1.62 11.23
CA GLU A 538 14.92 0.69 11.89
C GLU A 538 15.01 0.98 13.40
N PRO A 539 13.93 0.70 14.16
CA PRO A 539 13.89 1.00 15.58
C PRO A 539 14.89 0.11 16.33
N GLU A 540 15.50 0.64 17.40
CA GLU A 540 16.41 -0.14 18.25
C GLU A 540 15.71 -1.36 18.86
N LYS A 541 14.40 -1.23 19.11
CA LYS A 541 13.50 -2.30 19.58
C LYS A 541 12.21 -2.28 18.77
N GLY A 542 12.12 -3.10 17.74
CA GLY A 542 10.88 -3.27 16.99
C GLY A 542 9.84 -4.08 17.77
N PHE A 543 8.56 -3.74 17.63
CA PHE A 543 7.43 -4.39 18.31
C PHE A 543 7.02 -5.72 17.67
N MET A 544 7.16 -5.83 16.34
CA MET A 544 6.87 -7.02 15.55
C MET A 544 8.01 -7.27 14.57
N ARG A 545 8.41 -8.54 14.42
CA ARG A 545 9.36 -8.96 13.39
C ARG A 545 8.61 -9.58 12.23
N VAL A 546 8.92 -9.11 11.02
CA VAL A 546 8.44 -9.70 9.77
C VAL A 546 9.59 -10.17 8.91
N GLU A 547 9.34 -11.20 8.12
CA GLU A 547 10.16 -11.61 6.99
C GLU A 547 9.48 -11.12 5.71
N ALA A 548 10.16 -10.25 4.97
CA ALA A 548 9.63 -9.65 3.76
C ALA A 548 10.20 -10.36 2.52
N LYS A 549 9.33 -10.60 1.55
CA LYS A 549 9.69 -11.09 0.22
C LYS A 549 8.99 -10.21 -0.81
N VAL A 550 9.79 -9.52 -1.62
CA VAL A 550 9.29 -8.81 -2.80
C VAL A 550 9.28 -9.77 -3.97
N LEU A 551 8.10 -9.94 -4.56
CA LEU A 551 7.85 -10.86 -5.65
C LEU A 551 7.44 -10.03 -6.88
N PRO A 552 8.28 -9.97 -7.93
CA PRO A 552 7.89 -9.36 -9.18
C PRO A 552 6.65 -10.07 -9.70
N TRP A 553 5.60 -9.32 -9.97
CA TRP A 553 4.39 -9.89 -10.53
C TRP A 553 4.60 -10.05 -12.03
N ASN A 554 4.16 -11.18 -12.59
CA ASN A 554 4.42 -11.58 -13.96
C ASN A 554 4.19 -10.45 -14.95
N LEU A 555 5.12 -10.31 -15.89
CA LEU A 555 4.93 -9.39 -16.99
C LEU A 555 3.82 -9.89 -17.91
N VAL A 556 3.15 -8.92 -18.50
CA VAL A 556 2.13 -9.19 -19.48
C VAL A 556 2.66 -8.68 -20.83
N THR A 557 3.55 -9.44 -21.47
CA THR A 557 4.22 -9.06 -22.74
C THR A 557 3.34 -9.35 -23.95
N ARG A 558 2.99 -8.32 -24.72
CA ARG A 558 2.06 -8.41 -25.85
C ARG A 558 2.72 -7.94 -27.14
N ASP A 559 2.53 -8.70 -28.20
CA ASP A 559 2.96 -8.39 -29.56
C ASP A 559 1.79 -7.78 -30.35
N VAL A 560 1.58 -6.47 -30.27
CA VAL A 560 0.66 -5.76 -31.14
C VAL A 560 1.21 -5.75 -32.57
N HIS A 561 0.85 -6.74 -33.36
CA HIS A 561 0.92 -6.62 -34.82
C HIS A 561 0.23 -5.29 -35.20
N LEU A 562 0.80 -4.40 -35.96
CA LEU A 562 0.09 -3.30 -36.62
C LEU A 562 0.43 -3.34 -38.11
#